data_AF-A0A0P4R6B6-F1
#
_entry.id   AF-A0A0P4R6B6-F1
#
_cell.length_a   1.000
_cell.length_b   1.000
_cell.length_c   1.000
_cell.angle_alpha   90.00
_cell.angle_beta   90.00
_cell.angle_gamma   90.00
#
_symmetry.space_group_name_H-M   'P 1'
#
loop_
_entity.id
_entity.type
_entity.pdbx_description
1 polymer ?
#
loop_
_entity_poly.entity_id
_entity_poly.type
_entity_poly.pdbx_seq_one_letter_code
_entity_poly.pdbx_strand_id
1 'polypeptide(L)' 'MTAMYALLALALGAAAGLAVIVVDELRWEARNRLPRCTTCGEQHHRHAAHR' A
#
# COMPACT_ATOMS: atom_id res chain seq x y z
N MET A 1 11.88 -13.10 -32.53
CA MET A 1 12.44 -12.90 -31.17
C MET A 1 12.16 -11.51 -30.61
N THR A 2 12.36 -10.44 -31.39
CA THR A 2 12.07 -9.05 -30.98
C THR A 2 10.65 -8.83 -30.44
N ALA A 3 9.63 -9.36 -31.11
CA ALA A 3 8.24 -9.26 -30.66
C ALA A 3 8.00 -9.88 -29.27
N MET A 4 8.61 -11.04 -28.99
CA MET A 4 8.50 -11.71 -27.69
C MET A 4 9.15 -10.87 -26.58
N TYR A 5 10.31 -10.26 -26.85
CA TYR A 5 10.96 -9.37 -25.89
C TYR A 5 10.17 -8.08 -25.65
N ALA A 6 9.54 -7.53 -26.69
CA ALA A 6 8.66 -6.37 -26.55
C ALA A 6 7.43 -6.68 -25.67
N LEU A 7 6.81 -7.84 -25.86
CA LEU A 7 5.70 -8.30 -25.02
C LEU A 7 6.13 -8.54 -23.58
N LEU A 8 7.31 -9.13 -23.38
CA LEU A 8 7.87 -9.34 -22.03
C LEU A 8 8.11 -8.00 -21.32
N ALA A 9 8.71 -7.02 -22.02
CA ALA A 9 8.97 -5.70 -21.46
C ALA A 9 7.66 -4.97 -21.09
N LEU A 10 6.64 -5.06 -21.94
CA LEU A 10 5.31 -4.51 -21.65
C LEU A 10 4.68 -5.17 -20.42
N ALA A 11 4.72 -6.50 -20.34
CA ALA A 11 4.17 -7.24 -19.19
C ALA A 11 4.87 -6.87 -17.88
N LEU A 12 6.21 -6.79 -17.90
CA LEU A 12 7.00 -6.37 -16.75
C LEU A 12 6.72 -4.93 -16.33
N GLY A 13 6.64 -4.01 -17.30
CA GLY A 13 6.30 -2.61 -17.03
C GLY A 13 4.90 -2.45 -16.42
N ALA A 14 3.91 -3.15 -16.97
CA ALA A 14 2.55 -3.15 -16.44
C ALA A 14 2.47 -3.74 -15.02
N ALA A 15 3.14 -4.87 -14.77
CA ALA A 15 3.18 -5.49 -13.46
C ALA A 15 3.87 -4.58 -12.42
N ALA A 16 4.99 -3.96 -12.78
CA ALA A 16 5.69 -3.02 -11.91
C ALA A 16 4.83 -1.78 -11.59
N GLY A 17 4.16 -1.21 -12.60
CA GLY A 17 3.24 -0.09 -12.41
C GLY A 17 2.09 -0.42 -11.44
N LEU A 18 1.44 -1.58 -11.63
CA LEU A 18 0.39 -2.05 -10.73
C LEU A 18 0.90 -2.27 -9.31
N ALA A 19 2.09 -2.87 -9.15
CA ALA A 19 2.68 -3.09 -7.82
C ALA A 19 2.92 -1.77 -7.08
N VAL A 20 3.39 -0.72 -7.77
CA VAL A 20 3.59 0.60 -7.16
C VAL A 20 2.25 1.19 -6.69
N ILE A 21 1.20 1.12 -7.51
CA ILE A 21 -0.14 1.61 -7.14
C ILE A 21 -0.66 0.88 -5.91
N VAL A 22 -0.60 -0.46 -5.90
CA VAL A 22 -1.05 -1.27 -4.76
C VAL A 22 -0.28 -0.93 -3.48
N VAL A 23 1.04 -0.78 -3.57
CA VAL A 23 1.86 -0.43 -2.40
C VAL A 23 1.53 0.97 -1.90
N ASP A 24 1.28 1.94 -2.78
CA ASP A 24 0.91 3.29 -2.37
C ASP A 24 -0.45 3.33 -1.67
N GLU A 25 -1.45 2.63 -2.23
CA GLU A 25 -2.76 2.45 -1.61
C GLU A 25 -2.66 1.77 -0.23
N LEU A 26 -1.89 0.69 -0.13
CA LEU A 26 -1.66 0.00 1.16
C LEU A 26 -0.96 0.91 2.17
N ARG A 27 -0.01 1.74 1.72
CA ARG A 27 0.67 2.72 2.59
C ARG A 27 -0.28 3.83 3.02
N TRP A 28 -1.12 4.31 2.12
CA TRP A 28 -2.14 5.30 2.42
C TRP A 28 -3.13 4.74 3.44
N GLU A 29 -3.64 3.54 3.21
CA GLU A 29 -4.53 2.84 4.13
C GLU A 29 -3.83 2.65 5.49
N ALA A 30 -2.57 2.20 5.53
CA ALA A 30 -1.84 2.04 6.79
C ALA A 30 -1.64 3.36 7.56
N ARG A 31 -1.46 4.49 6.87
CA ARG A 31 -1.34 5.81 7.50
C ARG A 31 -2.68 6.36 7.99
N ASN A 32 -3.74 6.11 7.24
CA ASN A 32 -5.08 6.62 7.55
C ASN A 32 -5.87 5.70 8.46
N ARG A 33 -5.44 4.44 8.63
CA ARG A 33 -6.04 3.52 9.58
C ARG A 33 -5.92 4.12 10.97
N LEU A 34 -7.06 4.31 11.61
CA LEU A 34 -7.12 4.69 13.02
C LEU A 34 -6.27 3.68 13.80
N PRO A 35 -5.22 4.13 14.53
CA PRO A 35 -4.41 3.22 15.32
C PRO A 35 -5.31 2.55 16.34
N ARG A 36 -5.44 1.23 16.25
CA ARG A 36 -6.10 0.45 17.30
C ARG A 36 -5.19 0.47 18.51
N CYS A 37 -5.77 0.76 19.66
CA CYS A 37 -5.03 0.72 20.91
C CYS A 37 -4.57 -0.73 21.15
N THR A 38 -3.26 -0.95 21.33
CA THR A 38 -2.68 -2.29 21.50
C THR A 38 -3.03 -2.94 22.83
N THR A 39 -3.53 -2.17 23.80
CA THR A 39 -3.92 -2.66 25.13
C THR A 39 -5.40 -3.04 25.25
N CYS A 40 -6.32 -2.31 24.61
CA CYS A 40 -7.76 -2.58 24.69
C CYS A 40 -8.40 -3.04 23.36
N GLY A 41 -7.69 -2.98 22.24
CA GLY A 41 -8.20 -3.43 20.93
C GLY A 41 -9.25 -2.52 20.29
N GLU A 42 -9.72 -1.48 21.00
CA GLU A 42 -10.72 -0.53 20.50
C GLU A 42 -10.11 0.53 19.56
N GLN A 43 -10.91 0.98 18.58
CA GLN A 43 -10.61 2.13 17.73
C GLN A 43 -10.96 3.41 18.49
N HIS A 44 -9.96 4.03 19.13
CA HIS A 44 -10.14 5.35 19.69
C HIS A 44 -9.94 6.42 18.61
N HIS A 45 -10.88 7.34 18.47
CA HIS A 45 -10.65 8.59 17.75
C HIS A 45 -9.55 9.35 18.49
N ARG A 46 -8.31 9.27 17.99
CA ARG A 46 -7.12 10.03 18.42
C ARG A 46 -7.27 10.55 19.86
N HIS A 47 -7.02 9.69 20.86
CA HIS A 47 -6.47 10.27 22.08
C HIS A 47 -5.18 10.94 21.62
N ALA A 48 -5.18 12.28 21.65
CA ALA A 48 -3.96 13.05 21.58
C ALA A 48 -2.95 12.28 22.45
N ALA A 49 -1.79 11.94 21.89
CA ALA A 49 -0.74 11.29 22.66
C ALA A 49 -0.62 12.10 23.96
N HIS A 50 -1.03 11.51 25.08
CA HIS A 50 -0.93 12.12 26.38
C HIS A 50 0.58 12.32 26.59
N ARG A 51 1.07 13.50 26.26
CA ARG A 51 2.18 14.09 26.99
C ARG A 51 1.67 14.46 28.37
#